data_AF-A0A1J1IL86-F1
#
_entry.id   AF-A0A1J1IL86-F1
#
_cell.length_a   1.000
_cell.length_b   1.000
_cell.length_c   1.000
_cell.angle_alpha   90.00
_cell.angle_beta   90.00
_cell.angle_gamma   90.00
#
_symmetry.space_group_name_H-M   'P 1'
#
loop_
_entity.id
_entity.type
_entity.pdbx_description
1 polymer ?
#
loop_
_entity_poly.entity_id
_entity_poly.type
_entity_poly.pdbx_seq_one_letter_code
_entity_poly.pdbx_strand_id
1 'polypeptide(L)'
;MYRKKYGISDKSDKKNMNDLEEFECLIQQDNSEKSAESRSIKKKIQDKNLKGSPNSGLFFSFLCLVATVTIFIVFFSVYTDSIHPLVDTIASQLGYSEKQYGAIIDAGSTGSRVLAFEFHKGYLDGRLVLDNELFKELKPGLSSLTPEKGADQINQLLNEARNFIPQEYWISTPLALKAPAGLRLLGASKSEEILNVIRELFSKSGFSVNEHSVEIMDGTDEGIFSWFTVNYLSNRLTSKNTVAALDLGGGSTQVTYEMNEFQPSYKNFIHAVPILNNNEVNVFTNSYLGLGLMALRHAVITKKGAANQTSFESECVNPIIKEKSFNYGNVDYLVSGKENKRNVENPEVDYELCTEAVKRQVISLLQPKPIKLGEHIINAFSYYYDRAIETGLVDPFQGGEITVFEFTKKSREICATPNTDQPFMCLDLIYISVLLQDGFGLKPQTNIKLFKKIRGHEVSWALGCFFQNYNDLVKRKKKAE
;
A
#
# COMPACT_ATOMS: atom_id res chain seq x y z
N MET A 1 -43.46 -31.03 2.84
CA MET A 1 -43.20 -32.46 3.14
C MET A 1 -41.97 -32.51 4.03
N TYR A 2 -42.13 -33.03 5.27
CA TYR A 2 -41.15 -33.74 6.11
C TYR A 2 -39.70 -33.19 6.22
N ARG A 3 -39.25 -32.60 7.35
CA ARG A 3 -38.99 -33.16 8.70
C ARG A 3 -37.86 -34.20 8.73
N LYS A 4 -36.98 -33.99 9.73
CA LYS A 4 -36.05 -34.95 10.39
C LYS A 4 -34.68 -35.06 9.68
N LYS A 5 -33.56 -35.22 10.39
CA LYS A 5 -33.34 -36.21 11.47
C LYS A 5 -32.10 -35.82 12.31
N TYR A 6 -32.21 -35.58 13.63
CA TYR A 6 -31.90 -36.50 14.78
C TYR A 6 -30.41 -36.46 15.21
N GLY A 7 -30.04 -36.62 16.49
CA GLY A 7 -30.79 -37.05 17.68
C GLY A 7 -30.07 -36.64 18.99
N ILE A 8 -30.81 -36.33 20.07
CA ILE A 8 -31.31 -37.24 21.14
C ILE A 8 -30.21 -37.44 22.21
N SER A 9 -30.30 -36.80 23.39
CA SER A 9 -30.97 -37.24 24.66
C SER A 9 -30.24 -38.44 25.34
N ASP A 10 -30.13 -38.60 26.65
CA ASP A 10 -31.01 -38.23 27.77
C ASP A 10 -30.34 -38.51 29.13
N LYS A 11 -30.98 -38.01 30.22
CA LYS A 11 -31.13 -38.62 31.58
C LYS A 11 -29.94 -38.64 32.55
N SER A 12 -30.04 -37.98 33.71
CA SER A 12 -30.71 -38.36 34.99
C SER A 12 -29.61 -38.66 36.03
N ASP A 13 -29.64 -38.32 37.31
CA ASP A 13 -30.72 -38.53 38.27
C ASP A 13 -30.29 -37.99 39.67
N LYS A 14 -31.30 -37.61 40.48
CA LYS A 14 -31.42 -37.73 41.96
C LYS A 14 -30.74 -36.75 42.97
N LYS A 15 -31.63 -35.93 43.56
CA LYS A 15 -32.25 -36.05 44.93
C LYS A 15 -31.44 -35.66 46.19
N ASN A 16 -31.91 -34.60 46.86
CA ASN A 16 -32.24 -34.43 48.31
C ASN A 16 -32.64 -32.95 48.50
N MET A 17 -33.89 -32.54 48.82
CA MET A 17 -34.74 -32.71 50.02
C MET A 17 -34.35 -31.78 51.19
N ASN A 18 -35.31 -30.91 51.55
CA ASN A 18 -35.49 -30.10 52.80
C ASN A 18 -34.63 -28.82 52.93
N ASP A 19 -35.11 -27.62 53.27
CA ASP A 19 -36.29 -27.10 54.02
C ASP A 19 -36.68 -25.69 53.43
N LEU A 20 -37.95 -25.31 53.24
CA LEU A 20 -38.86 -24.59 54.18
C LEU A 20 -38.15 -23.41 54.90
N GLU A 21 -38.61 -22.16 54.97
CA GLU A 21 -39.91 -21.51 54.77
C GLU A 21 -39.70 -19.97 54.95
N GLU A 22 -40.77 -19.18 54.79
CA GLU A 22 -40.93 -17.76 55.17
C GLU A 22 -40.58 -16.65 54.15
N PHE A 23 -41.51 -16.49 53.20
CA PHE A 23 -41.95 -15.18 52.72
C PHE A 23 -43.42 -14.98 53.15
N GLU A 24 -43.69 -13.84 53.79
CA GLU A 24 -44.98 -13.14 53.88
C GLU A 24 -46.23 -13.87 54.41
N CYS A 25 -46.61 -13.56 55.66
CA CYS A 25 -48.00 -13.24 55.98
C CYS A 25 -48.10 -12.45 57.28
N LEU A 26 -48.64 -11.21 57.23
CA LEU A 26 -49.82 -10.78 58.00
C LEU A 26 -49.99 -9.25 57.96
N ILE A 27 -51.10 -8.88 57.31
CA ILE A 27 -51.74 -7.57 57.24
C ILE A 27 -52.60 -7.37 58.51
N GLN A 28 -52.59 -6.13 59.07
CA GLN A 28 -53.60 -5.53 59.98
C GLN A 28 -53.77 -6.22 61.36
N GLN A 29 -53.93 -5.58 62.53
CA GLN A 29 -54.25 -4.26 63.07
C GLN A 29 -53.55 -4.26 64.47
N ASP A 30 -53.13 -3.16 65.08
CA ASP A 30 -54.05 -2.30 65.82
C ASP A 30 -53.38 -0.98 66.24
N ASN A 31 -54.25 0.01 66.37
CA ASN A 31 -53.99 1.43 66.57
C ASN A 31 -53.54 1.79 67.99
N SER A 32 -52.93 2.97 68.04
CA SER A 32 -52.94 3.92 69.15
C SER A 32 -52.04 3.60 70.35
N GLU A 33 -50.88 4.25 70.38
CA GLU A 33 -50.57 5.16 71.49
C GLU A 33 -49.66 6.31 71.03
N LYS A 34 -50.28 7.49 70.92
CA LYS A 34 -49.79 8.79 71.41
C LYS A 34 -48.43 9.27 70.86
N SER A 35 -48.41 10.06 69.79
CA SER A 35 -48.59 11.52 69.86
C SER A 35 -47.90 12.22 71.07
N ALA A 36 -46.58 12.32 71.10
CA ALA A 36 -45.92 13.31 71.98
C ALA A 36 -44.47 13.72 71.64
N GLU A 37 -43.74 13.08 70.71
CA GLU A 37 -42.29 13.34 70.60
C GLU A 37 -41.80 14.06 69.34
N SER A 38 -42.66 14.41 68.37
CA SER A 38 -42.22 15.08 67.13
C SER A 38 -42.21 16.62 67.15
N ARG A 39 -42.46 17.26 68.31
CA ARG A 39 -42.54 18.75 68.42
C ARG A 39 -41.52 19.44 69.32
N SER A 40 -40.59 18.72 69.96
CA SER A 40 -39.62 19.35 70.89
C SER A 40 -38.20 19.56 70.30
N ILE A 41 -37.82 18.85 69.23
CA ILE A 41 -36.44 18.94 68.69
C ILE A 41 -36.30 20.04 67.62
N LYS A 42 -37.40 20.57 67.08
CA LYS A 42 -37.39 21.58 66.00
C LYS A 42 -37.16 23.04 66.46
N LYS A 43 -36.87 23.31 67.75
CA LYS A 43 -36.79 24.69 68.26
C LYS A 43 -35.58 25.05 69.11
N LYS A 44 -34.58 24.18 69.24
CA LYS A 44 -33.31 24.48 69.90
C LYS A 44 -32.18 23.79 69.16
N ILE A 45 -31.71 24.44 68.10
CA ILE A 45 -30.31 24.67 67.69
C ILE A 45 -30.44 25.46 66.36
N GLN A 46 -31.12 26.59 66.47
CA GLN A 46 -30.98 27.72 65.57
C GLN A 46 -30.41 28.80 66.48
N ASP A 47 -29.10 28.71 66.70
CA ASP A 47 -28.19 29.77 67.17
C ASP A 47 -26.85 29.15 67.54
N LYS A 48 -26.02 28.91 66.52
CA LYS A 48 -24.57 29.05 66.61
C LYS A 48 -24.00 29.26 65.21
N ASN A 49 -23.78 30.55 64.94
CA ASN A 49 -22.81 31.10 64.00
C ASN A 49 -23.03 30.86 62.50
N LEU A 50 -23.67 31.86 61.89
CA LEU A 50 -23.20 32.44 60.64
C LEU A 50 -21.69 32.80 60.76
N LYS A 51 -20.83 32.02 60.11
CA LYS A 51 -19.60 32.53 59.47
C LYS A 51 -19.46 31.82 58.13
N GLY A 52 -19.53 32.60 57.06
CA GLY A 52 -19.60 32.10 55.70
C GLY A 52 -18.35 31.37 55.21
N SER A 53 -18.58 30.48 54.26
CA SER A 53 -17.78 30.41 53.04
C SER A 53 -18.68 29.85 51.93
N PRO A 54 -19.16 30.68 50.99
CA PRO A 54 -19.89 30.17 49.85
C PRO A 54 -18.89 29.54 48.86
N ASN A 55 -19.29 28.46 48.21
CA ASN A 55 -18.67 27.89 47.01
C ASN A 55 -17.39 27.05 47.15
N SER A 56 -16.72 26.93 48.29
CA SER A 56 -15.41 26.22 48.33
C SER A 56 -15.50 24.72 47.99
N GLY A 57 -16.50 23.99 48.51
CA GLY A 57 -16.65 22.55 48.25
C GLY A 57 -17.12 22.21 46.84
N LEU A 58 -18.00 23.04 46.27
CA LEU A 58 -18.50 22.91 44.90
C LEU A 58 -17.43 23.31 43.88
N PHE A 59 -16.67 24.36 44.19
CA PHE A 59 -15.51 24.78 43.40
C PHE A 59 -14.38 23.75 43.47
N PHE A 60 -14.11 23.16 44.64
CA PHE A 60 -13.12 22.09 44.78
C PHE A 60 -13.54 20.81 44.05
N SER A 61 -14.82 20.43 44.13
CA SER A 61 -15.37 19.29 43.37
C SER A 61 -15.32 19.54 41.85
N PHE A 62 -15.62 20.77 41.41
CA PHE A 62 -15.47 21.16 40.02
C PHE A 62 -14.00 21.14 39.56
N LEU A 63 -13.07 21.64 40.38
CA LEU A 63 -11.62 21.56 40.11
C LEU A 63 -11.13 20.11 40.04
N CYS A 64 -11.59 19.22 40.93
CA CYS A 64 -11.26 17.79 40.87
C CYS A 64 -11.84 17.10 39.64
N LEU A 65 -13.05 17.47 39.21
CA LEU A 65 -13.66 16.96 37.97
C LEU A 65 -12.89 17.45 36.74
N VAL A 66 -12.57 18.75 36.67
CA VAL A 66 -11.77 19.31 35.59
C VAL A 66 -10.39 18.65 35.57
N ALA A 67 -9.74 18.47 36.72
CA ALA A 67 -8.45 17.79 36.80
C ALA A 67 -8.54 16.32 36.35
N THR A 68 -9.56 15.55 36.77
CA THR A 68 -9.72 14.15 36.33
C THR A 68 -10.09 14.04 34.86
N VAL A 69 -10.94 14.92 34.32
CA VAL A 69 -11.25 14.97 32.89
C VAL A 69 -10.01 15.39 32.09
N THR A 70 -9.22 16.34 32.58
CA THR A 70 -7.98 16.76 31.92
C THR A 70 -6.94 15.64 31.95
N ILE A 71 -6.78 14.95 33.09
CA ILE A 71 -5.91 13.77 33.20
C ILE A 71 -6.42 12.66 32.29
N PHE A 72 -7.73 12.41 32.22
CA PHE A 72 -8.30 11.39 31.35
C PHE A 72 -8.15 11.74 29.88
N ILE A 73 -8.34 13.02 29.50
CA ILE A 73 -8.05 13.51 28.14
C ILE A 73 -6.57 13.36 27.85
N VAL A 74 -5.66 13.76 28.74
CA VAL A 74 -4.21 13.59 28.54
C VAL A 74 -3.85 12.11 28.43
N PHE A 75 -4.34 11.24 29.30
CA PHE A 75 -4.08 9.79 29.23
C PHE A 75 -4.70 9.16 27.98
N PHE A 76 -5.93 9.51 27.63
CA PHE A 76 -6.60 9.02 26.42
C PHE A 76 -5.92 9.57 25.16
N SER A 77 -5.43 10.81 25.19
CA SER A 77 -4.71 11.45 24.10
C SER A 77 -3.26 11.01 23.99
N VAL A 78 -2.62 10.54 25.07
CA VAL A 78 -1.33 9.81 25.05
C VAL A 78 -1.56 8.37 24.56
N TYR A 79 -2.73 7.80 24.84
CA TYR A 79 -3.12 6.47 24.36
C TYR A 79 -3.52 6.46 22.87
N THR A 80 -4.00 7.59 22.33
CA THR A 80 -4.19 7.78 20.89
C THR A 80 -2.95 8.40 20.27
N ASP A 81 -2.50 7.98 19.08
CA ASP A 81 -1.34 8.54 18.35
C ASP A 81 -1.43 10.05 17.99
N SER A 82 -2.46 10.77 18.48
CA SER A 82 -2.82 12.15 18.13
C SER A 82 -1.98 13.23 18.83
N ILE A 83 -1.30 12.94 19.95
CA ILE A 83 -0.42 13.92 20.62
C ILE A 83 0.94 14.05 19.91
N HIS A 84 1.44 12.99 19.29
CA HIS A 84 2.77 13.00 18.67
C HIS A 84 2.95 14.16 17.67
N PRO A 85 2.05 14.39 16.69
CA PRO A 85 2.22 15.49 15.74
C PRO A 85 2.24 16.89 16.39
N LEU A 86 1.47 17.10 17.47
CA LEU A 86 1.45 18.37 18.19
C LEU A 86 2.78 18.61 18.92
N VAL A 87 3.29 17.57 19.58
CA VAL A 87 4.58 17.63 20.28
C VAL A 87 5.72 17.81 19.28
N ASP A 88 5.70 17.11 18.16
CA ASP A 88 6.68 17.24 17.08
C ASP A 88 6.68 18.67 16.50
N THR A 89 5.50 19.27 16.32
CA THR A 89 5.36 20.66 15.86
C THR A 89 5.99 21.64 16.85
N ILE A 90 5.71 21.49 18.15
CA ILE A 90 6.28 22.35 19.20
C ILE A 90 7.80 22.15 19.30
N ALA A 91 8.27 20.90 19.29
CA ALA A 91 9.70 20.58 19.32
C ALA A 91 10.43 21.18 18.12
N SER A 92 9.84 21.09 16.91
CA SER A 92 10.37 21.72 15.70
C SER A 92 10.45 23.24 15.82
N GLN A 93 9.41 23.92 16.31
CA GLN A 93 9.41 25.37 16.55
C GLN A 93 10.48 25.80 17.57
N LEU A 94 10.80 24.94 18.53
CA LEU A 94 11.84 25.18 19.54
C LEU A 94 13.25 24.76 19.08
N GLY A 95 13.40 24.27 17.83
CA GLY A 95 14.68 23.85 17.27
C GLY A 95 15.14 22.44 17.66
N TYR A 96 14.28 21.64 18.29
CA TYR A 96 14.55 20.25 18.69
C TYR A 96 14.07 19.23 17.65
N SER A 97 14.41 19.45 16.38
CA SER A 97 14.07 18.54 15.28
C SER A 97 15.34 17.98 14.64
N GLU A 98 15.59 16.69 14.81
CA GLU A 98 16.69 16.00 14.13
C GLU A 98 16.23 15.58 12.73
N LYS A 99 16.80 16.22 11.71
CA LYS A 99 16.50 15.94 10.31
C LYS A 99 17.24 14.71 9.81
N GLN A 100 16.56 13.93 8.96
CA GLN A 100 17.08 12.74 8.31
C GLN A 100 16.71 12.78 6.83
N TYR A 101 17.59 12.31 5.97
CA TYR A 101 17.40 12.37 4.53
C TYR A 101 17.68 11.01 3.89
N GLY A 102 17.17 10.80 2.69
CA GLY A 102 17.51 9.65 1.87
C GLY A 102 17.23 9.90 0.40
N ALA A 103 17.97 9.25 -0.49
CA ALA A 103 17.75 9.33 -1.93
C ALA A 103 17.70 7.93 -2.54
N ILE A 104 16.63 7.64 -3.28
CA ILE A 104 16.40 6.37 -3.95
C ILE A 104 16.19 6.64 -5.44
N ILE A 105 16.91 5.92 -6.28
CA ILE A 105 16.74 5.95 -7.73
C ILE A 105 16.06 4.66 -8.20
N ASP A 106 14.86 4.79 -8.75
CA ASP A 106 14.16 3.73 -9.46
C ASP A 106 14.59 3.73 -10.93
N ALA A 107 15.34 2.70 -11.34
CA ALA A 107 15.80 2.54 -12.71
C ALA A 107 14.83 1.67 -13.54
N GLY A 108 13.59 2.13 -13.68
CA GLY A 108 12.53 1.44 -14.40
C GLY A 108 12.79 1.26 -15.92
N SER A 109 12.04 0.34 -16.54
CA SER A 109 12.19 0.04 -17.97
C SER A 109 11.70 1.15 -18.90
N THR A 110 10.77 1.98 -18.44
CA THR A 110 10.20 3.10 -19.22
C THR A 110 10.77 4.47 -18.88
N GLY A 111 11.51 4.57 -17.78
CA GLY A 111 12.11 5.80 -17.28
C GLY A 111 12.85 5.54 -15.97
N SER A 112 13.80 6.41 -15.65
CA SER A 112 14.52 6.43 -14.38
C SER A 112 14.02 7.58 -13.52
N ARG A 113 13.81 7.37 -12.22
CA ARG A 113 13.28 8.39 -11.29
C ARG A 113 14.16 8.53 -10.06
N VAL A 114 14.34 9.74 -9.55
CA VAL A 114 14.86 9.95 -8.20
C VAL A 114 13.74 10.37 -7.28
N LEU A 115 13.70 9.73 -6.12
CA LEU A 115 12.93 10.13 -4.96
C LEU A 115 13.90 10.51 -3.85
N ALA A 116 13.88 11.77 -3.44
CA ALA A 116 14.64 12.24 -2.29
C ALA A 116 13.69 12.66 -1.19
N PHE A 117 13.97 12.22 0.03
CA PHE A 117 13.08 12.35 1.16
C PHE A 117 13.73 13.20 2.25
N GLU A 118 12.94 14.06 2.88
CA GLU A 118 13.28 14.75 4.11
C GLU A 118 12.34 14.25 5.21
N PHE A 119 12.92 13.81 6.32
CA PHE A 119 12.22 13.40 7.51
C PHE A 119 12.68 14.22 8.71
N HIS A 120 11.84 14.30 9.73
CA HIS A 120 12.30 14.53 11.09
C HIS A 120 12.08 13.29 11.95
N LYS A 121 12.90 13.16 13.00
CA LYS A 121 12.62 12.20 14.07
C LYS A 121 11.54 12.76 15.01
N GLY A 122 10.50 11.98 15.24
CA GLY A 122 9.49 12.25 16.25
C GLY A 122 10.12 12.37 17.63
N TYR A 123 9.73 13.39 18.39
CA TYR A 123 10.41 13.76 19.63
C TYR A 123 10.25 12.70 20.72
N LEU A 124 9.09 12.05 20.79
CA LEU A 124 8.74 11.10 21.85
C LEU A 124 9.14 9.66 21.56
N ASP A 125 9.11 9.25 20.28
CA ASP A 125 9.25 7.84 19.86
C ASP A 125 10.40 7.62 18.86
N GLY A 126 11.05 8.68 18.40
CA GLY A 126 12.16 8.60 17.43
C GLY A 126 11.74 8.10 16.04
N ARG A 127 10.43 8.02 15.74
CA ARG A 127 9.95 7.56 14.44
C ARG A 127 10.35 8.55 13.34
N LEU A 128 10.56 8.08 12.13
CA LEU A 128 10.75 8.97 10.99
C LEU A 128 9.39 9.45 10.48
N VAL A 129 9.17 10.75 10.49
CA VAL A 129 8.00 11.43 9.93
C VAL A 129 8.41 12.12 8.64
N LEU A 130 7.78 11.75 7.53
CA LEU A 130 8.06 12.31 6.21
C LEU A 130 7.53 13.74 6.12
N ASP A 131 8.43 14.69 5.89
CA ASP A 131 8.13 16.12 5.75
C ASP A 131 7.97 16.50 4.29
N ASN A 132 9.01 16.26 3.50
CA ASN A 132 9.09 16.66 2.10
C ASN A 132 9.60 15.51 1.23
N GLU A 133 9.21 15.55 -0.04
CA GLU A 133 9.62 14.60 -1.06
C GLU A 133 9.90 15.33 -2.36
N LEU A 134 11.05 15.06 -2.96
CA LEU A 134 11.34 15.35 -4.36
C LEU A 134 10.99 14.11 -5.19
N PHE A 135 10.29 14.32 -6.31
CA PHE A 135 10.14 13.32 -7.37
C PHE A 135 10.57 13.94 -8.70
N LYS A 136 11.51 13.30 -9.39
CA LYS A 136 11.93 13.69 -10.75
C LYS A 136 12.14 12.46 -11.61
N GLU A 137 11.56 12.46 -12.81
CA GLU A 137 11.66 11.38 -13.79
C GLU A 137 12.39 11.86 -15.05
N LEU A 138 13.22 10.98 -15.62
CA LEU A 138 13.82 11.11 -16.95
C LEU A 138 13.48 9.87 -17.81
N LYS A 139 13.25 10.11 -19.10
CA LYS A 139 12.99 9.07 -20.11
C LYS A 139 14.04 9.13 -21.22
N PRO A 140 14.34 8.01 -21.92
CA PRO A 140 13.80 6.66 -21.71
C PRO A 140 14.43 5.97 -20.48
N GLY A 141 13.96 4.77 -20.15
CA GLY A 141 14.56 3.95 -19.08
C GLY A 141 15.96 3.45 -19.44
N LEU A 142 16.73 3.04 -18.42
CA LEU A 142 18.13 2.60 -18.58
C LEU A 142 18.28 1.46 -19.59
N SER A 143 17.26 0.61 -19.74
CA SER A 143 17.29 -0.49 -20.68
C SER A 143 17.51 -0.04 -22.12
N SER A 144 17.03 1.15 -22.49
CA SER A 144 17.12 1.71 -23.83
C SER A 144 18.36 2.56 -24.08
N LEU A 145 19.28 2.63 -23.12
CA LEU A 145 20.46 3.48 -23.19
C LEU A 145 21.75 2.66 -23.33
N THR A 146 22.82 3.32 -23.77
CA THR A 146 24.19 2.81 -23.60
C THR A 146 24.63 3.06 -22.16
N PRO A 147 25.64 2.33 -21.64
CA PRO A 147 26.18 2.56 -20.30
C PRO A 147 26.52 4.02 -20.00
N GLU A 148 27.14 4.72 -20.94
CA GLU A 148 27.56 6.12 -20.79
C GLU A 148 26.33 7.05 -20.68
N LYS A 149 25.38 6.91 -21.61
CA LYS A 149 24.13 7.70 -21.59
C LYS A 149 23.28 7.40 -20.36
N GLY A 150 23.28 6.15 -19.91
CA GLY A 150 22.64 5.74 -18.67
C GLY A 150 23.25 6.45 -17.46
N ALA A 151 24.58 6.42 -17.34
CA ALA A 151 25.31 7.11 -16.28
C ALA A 151 25.09 8.62 -16.30
N ASP A 152 25.08 9.26 -17.48
CA ASP A 152 24.77 10.68 -17.62
C ASP A 152 23.35 11.01 -17.13
N GLN A 153 22.37 10.17 -17.48
CA GLN A 153 20.99 10.32 -17.01
C GLN A 153 20.91 10.18 -15.48
N ILE A 154 21.58 9.18 -14.90
CA ILE A 154 21.63 9.01 -13.45
C ILE A 154 22.34 10.18 -12.76
N ASN A 155 23.40 10.74 -13.36
CA ASN A 155 24.09 11.90 -12.80
C ASN A 155 23.19 13.14 -12.77
N GLN A 156 22.34 13.34 -13.78
CA GLN A 156 21.33 14.41 -13.76
C GLN A 156 20.34 14.22 -12.60
N LEU A 157 19.86 13.00 -12.37
CA LEU A 157 19.00 12.68 -11.23
C LEU A 157 19.69 12.87 -9.88
N LEU A 158 20.99 12.51 -9.78
CA LEU A 158 21.78 12.77 -8.58
C LEU A 158 21.94 14.27 -8.30
N ASN A 159 22.06 15.10 -9.33
CA ASN A 159 22.11 16.56 -9.15
C ASN A 159 20.80 17.12 -8.60
N GLU A 160 19.65 16.59 -9.02
CA GLU A 160 18.35 16.96 -8.45
C GLU A 160 18.28 16.60 -6.96
N ALA A 161 18.77 15.41 -6.56
CA ALA A 161 18.87 15.04 -5.15
C ALA A 161 19.83 15.95 -4.35
N ARG A 162 20.98 16.34 -4.94
CA ARG A 162 21.92 17.28 -4.31
C ARG A 162 21.33 18.67 -4.10
N ASN A 163 20.47 19.12 -5.01
CA ASN A 163 19.78 20.40 -4.90
C ASN A 163 18.71 20.38 -3.81
N PHE A 164 18.10 19.21 -3.56
CA PHE A 164 17.09 19.04 -2.53
C PHE A 164 17.68 18.82 -1.12
N ILE A 165 18.77 18.06 -1.01
CA ILE A 165 19.38 17.68 0.27
C ILE A 165 20.52 18.65 0.63
N PRO A 166 20.50 19.32 1.80
CA PRO A 166 21.57 20.22 2.20
C PRO A 166 22.92 19.51 2.29
N GLN A 167 23.99 20.20 1.90
CA GLN A 167 25.33 19.62 1.71
C GLN A 167 25.88 18.96 2.97
N GLU A 168 25.59 19.53 4.14
CA GLU A 168 26.00 19.02 5.45
C GLU A 168 25.42 17.63 5.77
N TYR A 169 24.32 17.23 5.12
CA TYR A 169 23.69 15.92 5.33
C TYR A 169 24.12 14.86 4.31
N TRP A 170 24.88 15.20 3.26
CA TRP A 170 25.21 14.26 2.18
C TRP A 170 25.87 12.99 2.72
N ILE A 171 26.91 13.12 3.55
CA ILE A 171 27.68 11.98 4.10
C ILE A 171 26.79 11.04 4.95
N SER A 172 25.75 11.56 5.59
CA SER A 172 24.81 10.78 6.41
C SER A 172 23.59 10.26 5.65
N THR A 173 23.39 10.67 4.40
CA THR A 173 22.20 10.34 3.60
C THR A 173 22.45 9.03 2.84
N PRO A 174 21.71 7.94 3.10
CA PRO A 174 21.77 6.74 2.28
C PRO A 174 21.31 7.04 0.85
N LEU A 175 22.13 6.61 -0.12
CA LEU A 175 21.82 6.63 -1.54
C LEU A 175 21.74 5.19 -2.06
N ALA A 176 20.65 4.87 -2.75
CA ALA A 176 20.51 3.60 -3.47
C ALA A 176 19.87 3.78 -4.85
N LEU A 177 20.29 2.98 -5.81
CA LEU A 177 19.64 2.75 -7.09
C LEU A 177 19.22 1.28 -7.14
N LYS A 178 17.95 1.05 -7.44
CA LYS A 178 17.45 -0.29 -7.70
C LYS A 178 16.85 -0.34 -9.09
N ALA A 179 17.30 -1.31 -9.87
CA ALA A 179 16.69 -1.64 -11.15
C ALA A 179 15.74 -2.83 -10.96
N PRO A 180 14.52 -2.83 -11.54
CA PRO A 180 13.64 -3.97 -11.46
C PRO A 180 14.18 -5.14 -12.30
N ALA A 181 13.61 -6.33 -12.10
CA ALA A 181 14.00 -7.56 -12.80
C ALA A 181 13.99 -7.43 -14.34
N GLY A 182 13.21 -6.50 -14.90
CA GLY A 182 13.17 -6.21 -16.33
C GLY A 182 14.51 -5.77 -16.94
N LEU A 183 15.43 -5.18 -16.15
CA LEU A 183 16.77 -4.86 -16.63
C LEU A 183 17.55 -6.13 -17.01
N ARG A 184 17.33 -7.25 -16.30
CA ARG A 184 17.98 -8.55 -16.58
C ARG A 184 17.70 -9.05 -18.01
N LEU A 185 16.59 -8.63 -18.61
CA LEU A 185 16.19 -9.03 -19.97
C LEU A 185 17.13 -8.49 -21.06
N LEU A 186 18.03 -7.56 -20.75
CA LEU A 186 19.06 -7.06 -21.65
C LEU A 186 20.25 -8.01 -21.83
N GLY A 187 20.30 -9.08 -21.04
CA GLY A 187 21.46 -9.95 -20.89
C GLY A 187 22.36 -9.52 -19.73
N ALA A 188 22.98 -10.51 -19.08
CA ALA A 188 23.78 -10.31 -17.86
C ALA A 188 24.96 -9.34 -18.08
N SER A 189 25.68 -9.46 -19.21
CA SER A 189 26.84 -8.59 -19.51
C SER A 189 26.47 -7.11 -19.59
N LYS A 190 25.48 -6.77 -20.44
CA LYS A 190 25.08 -5.38 -20.68
C LYS A 190 24.49 -4.73 -19.42
N SER A 191 23.67 -5.48 -18.67
CA SER A 191 23.10 -4.98 -17.42
C SER A 191 24.20 -4.65 -16.41
N GLU A 192 25.18 -5.54 -16.27
CA GLU A 192 26.28 -5.36 -15.34
C GLU A 192 27.24 -4.24 -15.75
N GLU A 193 27.48 -4.06 -17.05
CA GLU A 193 28.25 -2.92 -17.58
C GLU A 193 27.60 -1.58 -17.19
N ILE A 194 26.28 -1.43 -17.38
CA ILE A 194 25.55 -0.22 -16.98
C ILE A 194 25.66 0.01 -15.46
N LEU A 195 25.42 -1.04 -14.66
CA LEU A 195 25.46 -0.93 -13.20
C LEU A 195 26.86 -0.60 -12.67
N ASN A 196 27.93 -1.10 -13.30
CA ASN A 196 29.31 -0.80 -12.91
C ASN A 196 29.66 0.67 -13.10
N VAL A 197 29.29 1.29 -14.23
CA VAL A 197 29.51 2.72 -14.44
C VAL A 197 28.73 3.54 -13.41
N ILE A 198 27.51 3.11 -13.08
CA ILE A 198 26.69 3.76 -12.04
C ILE A 198 27.30 3.59 -10.64
N ARG A 199 27.88 2.44 -10.30
CA ARG A 199 28.59 2.23 -9.03
C ARG A 199 29.77 3.19 -8.88
N GLU A 200 30.53 3.39 -9.95
CA GLU A 200 31.63 4.37 -9.95
C GLU A 200 31.09 5.79 -9.72
N LEU A 201 30.00 6.17 -10.40
CA LEU A 201 29.34 7.45 -10.19
C LEU A 201 28.87 7.64 -8.74
N PHE A 202 28.26 6.60 -8.14
CA PHE A 202 27.79 6.60 -6.76
C PHE A 202 28.93 6.75 -5.75
N SER A 203 30.08 6.13 -6.00
CA SER A 203 31.27 6.25 -5.14
C SER A 203 31.80 7.70 -5.04
N LYS A 204 31.56 8.51 -6.07
CA LYS A 204 31.95 9.92 -6.15
C LYS A 204 30.82 10.87 -5.75
N SER A 205 29.69 10.34 -5.29
CA SER A 205 28.47 11.14 -5.15
C SER A 205 28.49 12.12 -3.97
N GLY A 206 29.26 11.80 -2.92
CA GLY A 206 29.23 12.48 -1.62
C GLY A 206 28.19 11.91 -0.65
N PHE A 207 27.26 11.09 -1.15
CA PHE A 207 26.25 10.41 -0.34
C PHE A 207 26.78 9.13 0.31
N SER A 208 26.07 8.63 1.32
CA SER A 208 26.39 7.36 1.98
C SER A 208 26.01 6.18 1.08
N VAL A 209 27.02 5.47 0.59
CA VAL A 209 26.85 4.32 -0.31
C VAL A 209 27.56 3.08 0.24
N ASN A 210 27.08 1.90 -0.16
CA ASN A 210 27.70 0.61 0.15
C ASN A 210 27.65 -0.33 -1.07
N GLU A 211 28.12 -1.55 -0.89
CA GLU A 211 28.14 -2.59 -1.91
C GLU A 211 26.74 -2.96 -2.46
N HIS A 212 25.68 -2.71 -1.68
CA HIS A 212 24.27 -2.95 -2.03
C HIS A 212 23.55 -1.68 -2.54
N SER A 213 24.24 -0.55 -2.65
CA SER A 213 23.64 0.71 -3.10
C SER A 213 23.22 0.67 -4.57
N VAL A 214 23.81 -0.18 -5.42
CA VAL A 214 23.46 -0.27 -6.85
C VAL A 214 23.31 -1.72 -7.24
N GLU A 215 22.07 -2.17 -7.39
CA GLU A 215 21.78 -3.57 -7.72
C GLU A 215 20.42 -3.73 -8.41
N ILE A 216 20.20 -4.93 -8.94
CA ILE A 216 18.90 -5.35 -9.44
C ILE A 216 18.08 -5.86 -8.26
N MET A 217 16.93 -5.23 -8.01
CA MET A 217 16.03 -5.58 -6.90
C MET A 217 15.41 -6.97 -7.11
N ASP A 218 15.26 -7.70 -6.02
CA ASP A 218 14.40 -8.88 -6.01
C ASP A 218 12.92 -8.48 -6.05
N GLY A 219 12.10 -9.23 -6.78
CA GLY A 219 10.67 -8.93 -6.87
C GLY A 219 9.93 -9.05 -5.53
N THR A 220 10.45 -9.88 -4.61
CA THR A 220 9.95 -10.01 -3.24
C THR A 220 10.13 -8.70 -2.48
N ASP A 221 11.33 -8.12 -2.55
CA ASP A 221 11.67 -6.84 -1.91
C ASP A 221 10.84 -5.70 -2.50
N GLU A 222 10.69 -5.66 -3.83
CA GLU A 222 9.82 -4.69 -4.51
C GLU A 222 8.39 -4.72 -3.95
N GLY A 223 7.81 -5.91 -3.80
CA GLY A 223 6.47 -6.07 -3.21
C GLY A 223 6.40 -5.63 -1.75
N ILE A 224 7.36 -6.04 -0.92
CA ILE A 224 7.41 -5.66 0.50
C ILE A 224 7.57 -4.15 0.67
N PHE A 225 8.45 -3.52 -0.10
CA PHE A 225 8.68 -2.08 -0.04
C PHE A 225 7.47 -1.29 -0.54
N SER A 226 6.79 -1.78 -1.58
CA SER A 226 5.53 -1.23 -2.06
C SER A 226 4.43 -1.29 -1.00
N TRP A 227 4.24 -2.45 -0.37
CA TRP A 227 3.29 -2.61 0.74
C TRP A 227 3.63 -1.74 1.95
N PHE A 228 4.91 -1.67 2.31
CA PHE A 228 5.37 -0.82 3.40
C PHE A 228 5.06 0.65 3.11
N THR A 229 5.35 1.13 1.90
CA THR A 229 5.09 2.51 1.49
C THR A 229 3.62 2.87 1.59
N VAL A 230 2.75 2.04 1.02
CA VAL A 230 1.30 2.27 1.04
C VAL A 230 0.79 2.33 2.48
N ASN A 231 1.23 1.41 3.34
CA ASN A 231 0.80 1.37 4.74
C ASN A 231 1.42 2.48 5.58
N TYR A 232 2.66 2.90 5.31
CA TYR A 232 3.31 4.03 5.97
C TYR A 232 2.55 5.32 5.68
N LEU A 233 2.34 5.63 4.40
CA LEU A 233 1.64 6.85 3.99
C LEU A 233 0.17 6.87 4.44
N SER A 234 -0.44 5.69 4.61
CA SER A 234 -1.78 5.54 5.14
C SER A 234 -1.87 5.54 6.68
N ASN A 235 -0.75 5.69 7.41
CA ASN A 235 -0.65 5.55 8.87
C ASN A 235 -1.21 4.21 9.40
N ARG A 236 -0.93 3.11 8.69
CA ARG A 236 -1.42 1.76 9.02
C ARG A 236 -0.34 0.80 9.50
N LEU A 237 0.92 1.23 9.56
CA LEU A 237 2.04 0.42 10.07
C LEU A 237 2.09 0.29 11.60
N THR A 238 1.12 0.84 12.34
CA THR A 238 1.05 0.74 13.81
C THR A 238 0.07 -0.33 14.32
N SER A 239 -0.71 -0.97 13.43
CA SER A 239 -1.71 -1.98 13.81
C SER A 239 -1.85 -3.09 12.76
N LYS A 240 -2.45 -4.24 13.13
CA LYS A 240 -2.75 -5.39 12.25
C LYS A 240 -3.90 -5.13 11.24
N ASN A 241 -4.09 -3.88 10.83
CA ASN A 241 -5.14 -3.46 9.89
C ASN A 241 -4.51 -2.79 8.66
N THR A 242 -3.54 -3.50 8.09
CA THR A 242 -2.83 -3.08 6.91
C THR A 242 -3.67 -3.31 5.65
N VAL A 243 -3.38 -2.54 4.60
CA VAL A 243 -4.01 -2.69 3.28
C VAL A 243 -3.13 -3.54 2.37
N ALA A 244 -3.75 -4.18 1.38
CA ALA A 244 -3.04 -4.86 0.31
C ALA A 244 -2.48 -3.84 -0.70
N ALA A 245 -1.30 -4.13 -1.25
CA ALA A 245 -0.66 -3.35 -2.30
C ALA A 245 -0.55 -4.18 -3.58
N LEU A 246 -1.04 -3.63 -4.68
CA LEU A 246 -0.90 -4.18 -6.03
C LEU A 246 -0.08 -3.21 -6.89
N ASP A 247 1.12 -3.64 -7.29
CA ASP A 247 1.99 -2.87 -8.17
C ASP A 247 1.97 -3.52 -9.55
N LEU A 248 1.69 -2.73 -10.60
CA LEU A 248 1.78 -3.20 -11.98
C LEU A 248 2.87 -2.42 -12.71
N GLY A 249 4.06 -3.03 -12.77
CA GLY A 249 5.19 -2.54 -13.52
C GLY A 249 5.18 -2.97 -14.99
N GLY A 250 6.26 -2.64 -15.70
CA GLY A 250 6.42 -3.02 -17.11
C GLY A 250 6.74 -4.51 -17.32
N GLY A 251 7.57 -5.08 -16.45
CA GLY A 251 8.07 -6.47 -16.56
C GLY A 251 7.39 -7.48 -15.64
N SER A 252 6.86 -7.03 -14.50
CA SER A 252 6.20 -7.85 -13.48
C SER A 252 5.04 -7.10 -12.83
N THR A 253 4.23 -7.84 -12.06
CA THR A 253 3.27 -7.28 -11.12
C THR A 253 3.48 -7.92 -9.76
N GLN A 254 3.34 -7.14 -8.69
CA GLN A 254 3.56 -7.56 -7.32
C GLN A 254 2.23 -7.55 -6.57
N VAL A 255 2.01 -8.57 -5.75
CA VAL A 255 0.84 -8.69 -4.87
C VAL A 255 1.35 -8.90 -3.47
N THR A 256 1.02 -7.97 -2.57
CA THR A 256 1.55 -8.00 -1.21
C THR A 256 0.48 -7.60 -0.18
N TYR A 257 0.27 -8.43 0.84
CA TYR A 257 -0.74 -8.19 1.90
C TYR A 257 -0.41 -8.96 3.17
N GLU A 258 -0.90 -8.47 4.32
CA GLU A 258 -0.77 -9.17 5.60
C GLU A 258 -1.52 -10.50 5.58
N MET A 259 -0.88 -11.58 6.03
CA MET A 259 -1.46 -12.91 6.10
C MET A 259 -1.24 -13.52 7.49
N ASN A 260 -2.31 -13.61 8.26
CA ASN A 260 -2.29 -14.09 9.64
C ASN A 260 -2.43 -15.62 9.78
N GLU A 261 -2.93 -16.29 8.76
CA GLU A 261 -3.13 -17.74 8.78
C GLU A 261 -1.98 -18.47 8.08
N PHE A 262 -1.37 -19.42 8.78
CA PHE A 262 -0.35 -20.26 8.17
C PHE A 262 -0.96 -21.26 7.19
N GLN A 263 -0.56 -21.18 5.93
CA GLN A 263 -0.85 -22.20 4.93
C GLN A 263 0.46 -22.82 4.43
N PRO A 264 0.69 -24.14 4.64
CA PRO A 264 1.95 -24.79 4.29
C PRO A 264 2.39 -24.58 2.83
N SER A 265 1.46 -24.58 1.87
CA SER A 265 1.74 -24.36 0.44
C SER A 265 2.22 -22.95 0.12
N TYR A 266 2.01 -21.99 1.02
CA TYR A 266 2.37 -20.58 0.86
C TYR A 266 3.59 -20.18 1.69
N LYS A 267 4.18 -21.09 2.47
CA LYS A 267 5.26 -20.79 3.42
C LYS A 267 6.42 -19.98 2.81
N ASN A 268 6.80 -20.27 1.57
CA ASN A 268 7.92 -19.59 0.89
C ASN A 268 7.57 -18.19 0.37
N PHE A 269 6.31 -17.79 0.45
CA PHE A 269 5.80 -16.47 0.05
C PHE A 269 5.42 -15.62 1.27
N ILE A 270 5.59 -16.13 2.49
CA ILE A 270 5.31 -15.40 3.73
C ILE A 270 6.62 -14.88 4.30
N HIS A 271 6.68 -13.57 4.51
CA HIS A 271 7.86 -12.88 5.02
C HIS A 271 7.48 -12.11 6.29
N ALA A 272 8.31 -12.23 7.32
CA ALA A 272 8.19 -11.40 8.51
C ALA A 272 8.77 -10.02 8.20
N VAL A 273 7.92 -9.00 8.19
CA VAL A 273 8.30 -7.62 7.90
C VAL A 273 8.27 -6.82 9.20
N PRO A 274 9.40 -6.18 9.59
CA PRO A 274 9.41 -5.29 10.75
C PRO A 274 8.57 -4.05 10.46
N ILE A 275 7.65 -3.74 11.36
CA ILE A 275 6.84 -2.52 11.35
C ILE A 275 7.26 -1.61 12.51
N LEU A 276 6.58 -0.47 12.67
CA LEU A 276 6.91 0.49 13.73
C LEU A 276 6.71 -0.15 15.13
N ASN A 277 7.46 0.34 16.13
CA ASN A 277 7.43 -0.10 17.54
C ASN A 277 7.92 -1.55 17.80
N ASN A 278 8.94 -2.01 17.06
CA ASN A 278 9.55 -3.35 17.22
C ASN A 278 8.57 -4.53 17.07
N ASN A 279 7.48 -4.33 16.34
CA ASN A 279 6.57 -5.41 15.96
C ASN A 279 6.93 -5.97 14.58
N GLU A 280 6.45 -7.17 14.30
CA GLU A 280 6.56 -7.81 12.99
C GLU A 280 5.18 -8.23 12.49
N VAL A 281 4.99 -8.14 11.18
CA VAL A 281 3.78 -8.61 10.49
C VAL A 281 4.19 -9.65 9.46
N ASN A 282 3.46 -10.76 9.42
CA ASN A 282 3.60 -11.75 8.37
C ASN A 282 2.89 -11.24 7.11
N VAL A 283 3.64 -11.08 6.04
CA VAL A 283 3.18 -10.54 4.78
C VAL A 283 3.33 -11.60 3.69
N PHE A 284 2.24 -11.94 3.02
CA PHE A 284 2.32 -12.61 1.73
C PHE A 284 2.88 -11.63 0.70
N THR A 285 3.89 -12.04 -0.06
CA THR A 285 4.37 -11.27 -1.21
C THR A 285 4.71 -12.21 -2.36
N ASN A 286 4.38 -11.82 -3.57
CA ASN A 286 4.89 -12.50 -4.76
C ASN A 286 5.04 -11.50 -5.92
N SER A 287 6.09 -11.71 -6.71
CA SER A 287 6.31 -10.98 -7.96
C SER A 287 6.11 -11.92 -9.14
N TYR A 288 5.13 -11.60 -9.97
CA TYR A 288 4.79 -12.38 -11.15
C TYR A 288 5.54 -11.83 -12.36
N LEU A 289 6.78 -12.29 -12.54
CA LEU A 289 7.61 -11.94 -13.69
C LEU A 289 6.95 -12.38 -15.01
N GLY A 290 6.99 -11.52 -16.01
CA GLY A 290 6.31 -11.74 -17.30
C GLY A 290 4.83 -11.33 -17.29
N LEU A 291 4.27 -11.05 -16.12
CA LEU A 291 2.95 -10.44 -15.94
C LEU A 291 3.08 -8.97 -15.56
N GLY A 292 4.05 -8.24 -16.14
CA GLY A 292 3.98 -6.78 -16.22
C GLY A 292 3.21 -6.36 -17.47
N LEU A 293 2.75 -5.11 -17.51
CA LEU A 293 1.90 -4.63 -18.61
C LEU A 293 2.56 -4.79 -19.99
N MET A 294 3.82 -4.38 -20.11
CA MET A 294 4.56 -4.45 -21.38
C MET A 294 4.97 -5.89 -21.70
N ALA A 295 5.39 -6.66 -20.70
CA ALA A 295 5.78 -8.06 -20.88
C ALA A 295 4.61 -8.93 -21.35
N LEU A 296 3.42 -8.75 -20.76
CA LEU A 296 2.24 -9.50 -21.19
C LEU A 296 1.75 -9.06 -22.56
N ARG A 297 1.78 -7.75 -22.87
CA ARG A 297 1.48 -7.26 -24.22
C ARG A 297 2.37 -7.96 -25.26
N HIS A 298 3.68 -7.97 -25.01
CA HIS A 298 4.65 -8.67 -25.86
C HIS A 298 4.31 -10.16 -25.99
N ALA A 299 4.07 -10.85 -24.88
CA ALA A 299 3.77 -12.29 -24.87
C ALA A 299 2.48 -12.64 -25.62
N VAL A 300 1.44 -11.81 -25.52
CA VAL A 300 0.16 -12.04 -26.21
C VAL A 300 0.30 -11.82 -27.72
N ILE A 301 0.97 -10.73 -28.13
CA ILE A 301 1.13 -10.37 -29.54
C ILE A 301 2.09 -11.34 -30.26
N THR A 302 3.19 -11.74 -29.62
CA THR A 302 4.25 -12.50 -30.31
C THR A 302 4.06 -14.02 -30.29
N LYS A 303 3.05 -14.53 -29.57
CA LYS A 303 2.85 -15.95 -29.27
C LYS A 303 2.97 -16.93 -30.45
N LYS A 304 2.55 -16.51 -31.65
CA LYS A 304 2.52 -17.36 -32.86
C LYS A 304 3.63 -17.05 -33.86
N GLY A 305 4.50 -16.10 -33.58
CA GLY A 305 5.56 -15.71 -34.52
C GLY A 305 6.86 -16.47 -34.34
N ALA A 306 7.72 -16.35 -35.33
CA ALA A 306 9.10 -16.83 -35.25
C ALA A 306 9.93 -15.96 -34.29
N ALA A 307 11.00 -16.52 -33.73
CA ALA A 307 11.84 -15.84 -32.72
C ALA A 307 12.40 -14.46 -33.17
N ASN A 308 12.62 -14.26 -34.47
CA ASN A 308 13.17 -13.02 -35.03
C ASN A 308 12.11 -12.16 -35.74
N GLN A 309 10.84 -12.53 -35.65
CA GLN A 309 9.75 -11.75 -36.25
C GLN A 309 9.51 -10.50 -35.39
N THR A 310 9.41 -9.34 -36.05
CA THR A 310 9.13 -8.05 -35.40
C THR A 310 7.84 -7.39 -35.87
N SER A 311 7.19 -7.95 -36.91
CA SER A 311 5.89 -7.48 -37.40
C SER A 311 4.80 -8.51 -37.15
N PHE A 312 3.69 -8.09 -36.54
CA PHE A 312 2.63 -8.98 -36.07
C PHE A 312 1.23 -8.43 -36.37
N GLU A 313 0.29 -9.33 -36.60
CA GLU A 313 -1.14 -9.03 -36.52
C GLU A 313 -1.71 -9.56 -35.20
N SER A 314 -2.57 -8.79 -34.56
CA SER A 314 -3.16 -9.17 -33.28
C SER A 314 -4.68 -9.09 -33.29
N GLU A 315 -5.34 -10.13 -32.76
CA GLU A 315 -6.78 -10.12 -32.46
C GLU A 315 -7.16 -9.11 -31.37
N CYS A 316 -6.17 -8.57 -30.64
CA CYS A 316 -6.36 -7.61 -29.55
C CYS A 316 -6.22 -6.14 -29.98
N VAL A 317 -5.94 -5.89 -31.26
CA VAL A 317 -5.75 -4.55 -31.84
C VAL A 317 -6.82 -4.34 -32.90
N ASN A 318 -7.39 -3.13 -32.95
CA ASN A 318 -8.50 -2.82 -33.86
C ASN A 318 -8.03 -2.95 -35.33
N PRO A 319 -8.81 -3.59 -36.24
CA PRO A 319 -8.39 -3.82 -37.63
C PRO A 319 -7.96 -2.57 -38.42
N ILE A 320 -8.50 -1.39 -38.10
CA ILE A 320 -8.13 -0.11 -38.74
C ILE A 320 -6.68 0.27 -38.45
N ILE A 321 -6.13 -0.18 -37.32
CA ILE A 321 -4.80 0.18 -36.87
C ILE A 321 -3.77 -0.66 -37.63
N LYS A 322 -2.84 0.01 -38.32
CA LYS A 322 -1.77 -0.63 -39.08
C LYS A 322 -0.40 -0.16 -38.60
N GLU A 323 0.53 -1.10 -38.49
CA GLU A 323 1.97 -0.89 -38.26
C GLU A 323 2.33 0.06 -37.11
N LYS A 324 1.57 -0.01 -36.00
CA LYS A 324 1.89 0.77 -34.81
C LYS A 324 3.04 0.12 -34.05
N SER A 325 4.08 0.91 -33.77
CA SER A 325 5.24 0.44 -33.02
C SER A 325 4.96 0.37 -31.52
N PHE A 326 5.46 -0.67 -30.86
CA PHE A 326 5.72 -0.66 -29.42
C PHE A 326 7.13 -1.20 -29.14
N ASN A 327 7.86 -0.54 -28.25
CA ASN A 327 9.20 -0.98 -27.86
C ASN A 327 9.13 -1.98 -26.69
N TYR A 328 9.86 -3.08 -26.79
CA TYR A 328 10.07 -4.01 -25.69
C TYR A 328 11.46 -4.65 -25.79
N GLY A 329 12.25 -4.58 -24.72
CA GLY A 329 13.59 -5.16 -24.68
C GLY A 329 14.55 -4.59 -25.75
N ASN A 330 14.43 -3.30 -26.08
CA ASN A 330 15.16 -2.61 -27.16
C ASN A 330 14.84 -3.09 -28.58
N VAL A 331 13.73 -3.79 -28.76
CA VAL A 331 13.22 -4.17 -30.07
C VAL A 331 11.91 -3.42 -30.30
N ASP A 332 11.81 -2.77 -31.46
CA ASP A 332 10.57 -2.15 -31.92
C ASP A 332 9.73 -3.21 -32.65
N TYR A 333 8.53 -3.45 -32.14
CA TYR A 333 7.56 -4.37 -32.69
C TYR A 333 6.46 -3.60 -33.42
N LEU A 334 6.29 -3.88 -34.72
CA LEU A 334 5.23 -3.30 -35.53
C LEU A 334 3.97 -4.18 -35.42
N VAL A 335 2.84 -3.58 -35.03
CA VAL A 335 1.61 -4.31 -34.79
C VAL A 335 0.46 -3.72 -35.58
N SER A 336 -0.25 -4.59 -36.28
CA SER A 336 -1.50 -4.30 -36.98
C SER A 336 -2.66 -5.04 -36.32
N GLY A 337 -3.86 -4.47 -36.40
CA GLY A 337 -5.08 -5.17 -36.06
C GLY A 337 -5.41 -6.24 -37.08
N LYS A 338 -5.76 -7.44 -36.60
CA LYS A 338 -6.12 -8.57 -37.46
C LYS A 338 -7.55 -8.42 -37.96
N GLU A 339 -7.74 -8.56 -39.27
CA GLU A 339 -9.06 -8.48 -39.90
C GLU A 339 -10.03 -9.52 -39.32
N ASN A 340 -11.26 -9.09 -39.05
CA ASN A 340 -12.33 -9.96 -38.58
C ASN A 340 -13.68 -9.55 -39.20
N LYS A 341 -14.66 -10.46 -39.19
CA LYS A 341 -15.97 -10.26 -39.85
C LYS A 341 -17.07 -9.76 -38.90
N ARG A 342 -16.74 -9.25 -37.70
CA ARG A 342 -17.76 -8.90 -36.70
C ARG A 342 -18.59 -7.69 -37.11
N ASN A 343 -17.94 -6.64 -37.60
CA ASN A 343 -18.59 -5.41 -38.01
C ASN A 343 -17.84 -4.82 -39.21
N VAL A 344 -18.48 -4.88 -40.39
CA VAL A 344 -17.86 -4.49 -41.66
C VAL A 344 -17.79 -2.97 -41.81
N GLU A 345 -18.77 -2.25 -41.25
CA GLU A 345 -18.86 -0.78 -41.35
C GLU A 345 -18.01 -0.09 -40.29
N ASN A 346 -17.99 -0.62 -39.06
CA ASN A 346 -17.16 -0.12 -37.97
C ASN A 346 -16.37 -1.28 -37.33
N PRO A 347 -15.18 -1.61 -37.84
CA PRO A 347 -14.37 -2.71 -37.32
C PRO A 347 -14.12 -2.58 -35.82
N GLU A 348 -14.32 -3.68 -35.10
CA GLU A 348 -14.13 -3.79 -33.64
C GLU A 348 -13.06 -4.84 -33.33
N VAL A 349 -12.46 -4.75 -32.14
CA VAL A 349 -11.57 -5.81 -31.64
C VAL A 349 -12.40 -7.05 -31.33
N ASP A 350 -11.89 -8.25 -31.66
CA ASP A 350 -12.53 -9.49 -31.22
C ASP A 350 -12.29 -9.69 -29.71
N TYR A 351 -13.19 -9.11 -28.91
CA TYR A 351 -13.06 -9.04 -27.45
C TYR A 351 -12.86 -10.43 -26.82
N GLU A 352 -13.64 -11.42 -27.25
CA GLU A 352 -13.59 -12.77 -26.71
C GLU A 352 -12.29 -13.49 -27.08
N LEU A 353 -11.86 -13.43 -28.35
CA LEU A 353 -10.58 -14.04 -28.75
C LEU A 353 -9.40 -13.38 -28.05
N CYS A 354 -9.42 -12.06 -27.90
CA CYS A 354 -8.38 -11.35 -27.16
C CYS A 354 -8.37 -11.75 -25.68
N THR A 355 -9.54 -11.78 -25.03
CA THR A 355 -9.68 -12.20 -23.63
C THR A 355 -9.14 -13.60 -23.40
N GLU A 356 -9.43 -14.55 -24.28
CA GLU A 356 -8.90 -15.91 -24.20
C GLU A 356 -7.38 -15.98 -24.39
N ALA A 357 -6.83 -15.17 -25.31
CA ALA A 357 -5.38 -15.08 -25.51
C ALA A 357 -4.66 -14.56 -24.26
N VAL A 358 -5.20 -13.50 -23.67
CA VAL A 358 -4.72 -12.90 -22.42
C VAL A 358 -4.85 -13.89 -21.25
N LYS A 359 -6.02 -14.48 -21.04
CA LYS A 359 -6.30 -15.42 -19.95
C LYS A 359 -5.37 -16.62 -19.98
N ARG A 360 -5.13 -17.19 -21.17
CA ARG A 360 -4.17 -18.28 -21.34
C ARG A 360 -2.78 -17.88 -20.85
N GLN A 361 -2.33 -16.66 -21.15
CA GLN A 361 -1.02 -16.17 -20.71
C GLN A 361 -0.97 -15.94 -19.20
N VAL A 362 -1.97 -15.23 -18.64
CA VAL A 362 -2.06 -14.93 -17.20
C VAL A 362 -2.05 -16.22 -16.38
N ILE A 363 -2.95 -17.17 -16.66
CA ILE A 363 -3.10 -18.40 -15.86
C ILE A 363 -1.85 -19.29 -15.96
N SER A 364 -1.10 -19.24 -17.07
CA SER A 364 0.13 -20.03 -17.22
C SER A 364 1.30 -19.54 -16.37
N LEU A 365 1.34 -18.24 -16.04
CA LEU A 365 2.45 -17.62 -15.31
C LEU A 365 2.10 -17.32 -13.85
N LEU A 366 0.81 -17.19 -13.52
CA LEU A 366 0.36 -16.78 -12.19
C LEU A 366 0.40 -17.96 -11.21
N GLN A 367 1.57 -18.16 -10.59
CA GLN A 367 1.79 -19.21 -9.59
C GLN A 367 2.61 -18.67 -8.40
N PRO A 368 2.16 -18.89 -7.15
CA PRO A 368 0.83 -19.37 -6.76
C PRO A 368 -0.23 -18.28 -6.97
N LYS A 369 -1.50 -18.68 -6.98
CA LYS A 369 -2.62 -17.74 -6.95
C LYS A 369 -2.72 -17.05 -5.57
N PRO A 370 -2.88 -15.72 -5.48
CA PRO A 370 -3.16 -15.07 -4.21
C PRO A 370 -4.45 -15.61 -3.59
N ILE A 371 -4.46 -15.73 -2.27
CA ILE A 371 -5.60 -16.25 -1.50
C ILE A 371 -6.04 -15.24 -0.48
N LYS A 372 -7.35 -15.13 -0.24
CA LYS A 372 -7.91 -14.14 0.70
C LYS A 372 -7.61 -12.67 0.36
N LEU A 373 -7.00 -12.36 -0.79
CA LEU A 373 -6.74 -10.99 -1.21
C LEU A 373 -8.00 -10.11 -1.17
N GLY A 374 -9.15 -10.66 -1.57
CA GLY A 374 -10.43 -9.96 -1.56
C GLY A 374 -11.01 -9.67 -0.16
N GLU A 375 -10.38 -10.13 0.92
CA GLU A 375 -10.74 -9.79 2.31
C GLU A 375 -10.04 -8.49 2.77
N HIS A 376 -9.07 -7.98 2.01
CA HIS A 376 -8.32 -6.76 2.32
C HIS A 376 -8.91 -5.54 1.61
N ILE A 377 -8.66 -4.36 2.17
CA ILE A 377 -8.72 -3.12 1.38
C ILE A 377 -7.56 -3.17 0.39
N ILE A 378 -7.86 -2.98 -0.90
CA ILE A 378 -6.88 -3.12 -1.97
C ILE A 378 -6.50 -1.74 -2.51
N ASN A 379 -5.20 -1.46 -2.46
CA ASN A 379 -4.60 -0.28 -3.05
C ASN A 379 -3.75 -0.72 -4.25
N ALA A 380 -4.01 -0.14 -5.42
CA ALA A 380 -3.32 -0.45 -6.66
C ALA A 380 -2.75 0.83 -7.29
N PHE A 381 -1.56 0.74 -7.87
CA PHE A 381 -0.84 1.90 -8.40
C PHE A 381 0.01 1.50 -9.62
N SER A 382 0.91 2.39 -10.07
CA SER A 382 1.66 2.23 -11.31
C SER A 382 0.71 2.09 -12.51
N TYR A 383 0.88 1.08 -13.37
CA TYR A 383 0.04 0.97 -14.57
C TYR A 383 -1.44 0.68 -14.31
N TYR A 384 -1.83 0.20 -13.12
CA TYR A 384 -3.25 0.15 -12.75
C TYR A 384 -3.85 1.56 -12.73
N TYR A 385 -3.13 2.52 -12.14
CA TYR A 385 -3.54 3.91 -12.06
C TYR A 385 -3.44 4.60 -13.42
N ASP A 386 -2.33 4.42 -14.15
CA ASP A 386 -2.12 5.07 -15.46
C ASP A 386 -3.24 4.71 -16.46
N ARG A 387 -3.60 3.43 -16.58
CA ARG A 387 -4.68 3.00 -17.48
C ARG A 387 -6.05 3.50 -17.02
N ALA A 388 -6.25 3.66 -15.71
CA ALA A 388 -7.51 4.19 -15.17
C ALA A 388 -7.68 5.68 -15.49
N ILE A 389 -6.64 6.51 -15.35
CA ILE A 389 -6.73 7.94 -15.66
C ILE A 389 -6.87 8.19 -17.16
N GLU A 390 -6.14 7.43 -17.98
CA GLU A 390 -6.16 7.58 -19.45
C GLU A 390 -7.51 7.22 -20.06
N THR A 391 -8.36 6.51 -19.31
CA THR A 391 -9.69 6.05 -19.73
C THR A 391 -10.83 6.72 -18.95
N GLY A 392 -10.50 7.68 -18.08
CA GLY A 392 -11.44 8.45 -17.28
C GLY A 392 -12.16 7.64 -16.19
N LEU A 393 -11.58 6.53 -15.73
CA LEU A 393 -12.13 5.74 -14.62
C LEU A 393 -11.95 6.42 -13.26
N VAL A 394 -10.88 7.21 -13.10
CA VAL A 394 -10.57 7.94 -11.86
C VAL A 394 -10.02 9.33 -12.16
N ASP A 395 -10.03 10.20 -11.15
CA ASP A 395 -9.49 11.55 -11.28
C ASP A 395 -7.95 11.54 -11.46
N PRO A 396 -7.39 12.30 -12.42
CA PRO A 396 -5.96 12.29 -12.72
C PRO A 396 -5.07 12.94 -11.64
N PHE A 397 -5.64 13.60 -10.64
CA PHE A 397 -4.89 14.23 -9.54
C PHE A 397 -5.16 13.53 -8.20
N GLN A 398 -6.41 13.20 -7.92
CA GLN A 398 -6.84 12.61 -6.64
C GLN A 398 -6.88 11.08 -6.68
N GLY A 399 -6.99 10.49 -7.87
CA GLY A 399 -7.30 9.08 -8.01
C GLY A 399 -8.77 8.78 -7.69
N GLY A 400 -9.05 7.58 -7.21
CA GLY A 400 -10.41 7.16 -6.92
C GLY A 400 -10.53 5.73 -6.44
N GLU A 401 -11.75 5.34 -6.10
CA GLU A 401 -12.10 3.97 -5.75
C GLU A 401 -13.09 3.46 -6.81
N ILE A 402 -12.75 2.35 -7.43
CA ILE A 402 -13.57 1.68 -8.45
C ILE A 402 -13.72 0.21 -8.11
N THR A 403 -14.66 -0.44 -8.76
CA THR A 403 -14.83 -1.89 -8.72
C THR A 403 -14.01 -2.58 -9.81
N VAL A 404 -13.68 -3.85 -9.60
CA VAL A 404 -13.09 -4.70 -10.64
C VAL A 404 -13.94 -4.72 -11.91
N PHE A 405 -15.27 -4.70 -11.77
CA PHE A 405 -16.22 -4.65 -12.88
C PHE A 405 -16.06 -3.41 -13.76
N GLU A 406 -15.68 -2.26 -13.20
CA GLU A 406 -15.51 -1.03 -13.98
C GLU A 406 -14.35 -1.13 -14.98
N PHE A 407 -13.26 -1.83 -14.63
CA PHE A 407 -12.23 -2.17 -15.61
C PHE A 407 -12.77 -3.04 -16.75
N THR A 408 -13.59 -4.06 -16.44
CA THR A 408 -14.22 -4.92 -17.45
C THR A 408 -15.22 -4.18 -18.33
N LYS A 409 -15.99 -3.26 -17.75
CA LYS A 409 -16.93 -2.44 -18.51
C LYS A 409 -16.16 -1.52 -19.44
N LYS A 410 -15.13 -0.83 -18.93
CA LYS A 410 -14.31 0.09 -19.71
C LYS A 410 -13.52 -0.62 -20.81
N SER A 411 -13.00 -1.81 -20.56
CA SER A 411 -12.33 -2.60 -21.60
C SER A 411 -13.25 -2.86 -22.78
N ARG A 412 -14.50 -3.26 -22.55
CA ARG A 412 -15.49 -3.48 -23.62
C ARG A 412 -15.78 -2.21 -24.41
N GLU A 413 -15.97 -1.08 -23.73
CA GLU A 413 -16.18 0.23 -24.36
C GLU A 413 -15.02 0.61 -25.28
N ILE A 414 -13.78 0.47 -24.79
CA ILE A 414 -12.57 0.82 -25.54
C ILE A 414 -12.36 -0.13 -26.74
N CYS A 415 -12.61 -1.42 -26.58
CA CYS A 415 -12.43 -2.40 -27.66
C CYS A 415 -13.42 -2.22 -28.82
N ALA A 416 -14.57 -1.57 -28.57
CA ALA A 416 -15.60 -1.31 -29.57
C ALA A 416 -15.33 -0.08 -30.46
N THR A 417 -14.34 0.77 -30.10
CA THR A 417 -14.04 2.00 -30.85
C THR A 417 -12.57 2.05 -31.25
N PRO A 418 -12.23 2.29 -32.53
CA PRO A 418 -10.84 2.44 -32.94
C PRO A 418 -10.20 3.70 -32.31
N ASN A 419 -8.98 3.56 -31.81
CA ASN A 419 -8.16 4.66 -31.31
C ASN A 419 -6.72 4.51 -31.78
N THR A 420 -6.28 5.38 -32.70
CA THR A 420 -4.93 5.34 -33.28
C THR A 420 -3.84 5.88 -32.38
N ASP A 421 -4.21 6.67 -31.37
CA ASP A 421 -3.30 7.31 -30.42
C ASP A 421 -2.98 6.36 -29.26
N GLN A 422 -3.93 5.48 -28.91
CA GLN A 422 -3.78 4.44 -27.90
C GLN A 422 -4.10 3.05 -28.46
N PRO A 423 -3.30 2.54 -29.42
CA PRO A 423 -3.64 1.33 -30.18
C PRO A 423 -3.70 0.04 -29.34
N PHE A 424 -3.10 0.05 -28.16
CA PHE A 424 -3.00 -1.12 -27.26
C PHE A 424 -3.90 -1.04 -26.03
N MET A 425 -4.71 0.02 -25.88
CA MET A 425 -5.53 0.23 -24.68
C MET A 425 -6.56 -0.89 -24.44
N CYS A 426 -7.17 -1.41 -25.51
CA CYS A 426 -8.09 -2.54 -25.42
C CYS A 426 -7.40 -3.78 -24.80
N LEU A 427 -6.22 -4.16 -25.29
CA LEU A 427 -5.42 -5.25 -24.75
C LEU A 427 -5.06 -5.02 -23.28
N ASP A 428 -4.59 -3.82 -22.96
CA ASP A 428 -4.17 -3.47 -21.61
C ASP A 428 -5.31 -3.58 -20.58
N LEU A 429 -6.50 -3.07 -20.91
CA LEU A 429 -7.66 -3.12 -20.02
C LEU A 429 -8.25 -4.53 -19.92
N ILE A 430 -8.30 -5.30 -21.01
CA ILE A 430 -8.65 -6.73 -20.97
C ILE A 430 -7.70 -7.45 -20.02
N TYR A 431 -6.40 -7.19 -20.14
CA TYR A 431 -5.40 -7.77 -19.26
C TYR A 431 -5.59 -7.40 -17.79
N ILE A 432 -5.73 -6.12 -17.45
CA ILE A 432 -5.99 -5.71 -16.07
C ILE A 432 -7.25 -6.40 -15.53
N SER A 433 -8.33 -6.43 -16.31
CA SER A 433 -9.57 -7.11 -15.94
C SER A 433 -9.38 -8.61 -15.67
N VAL A 434 -8.68 -9.32 -16.57
CA VAL A 434 -8.41 -10.76 -16.46
C VAL A 434 -7.45 -11.07 -15.31
N LEU A 435 -6.43 -10.22 -15.10
CA LEU A 435 -5.47 -10.36 -14.03
C LEU A 435 -6.16 -10.25 -12.67
N LEU A 436 -7.01 -9.25 -12.48
CA LEU A 436 -7.74 -9.04 -11.22
C LEU A 436 -8.76 -10.15 -10.95
N GLN A 437 -9.55 -10.57 -11.96
CA GLN A 437 -10.62 -11.56 -11.79
C GLN A 437 -10.10 -13.01 -11.86
N ASP A 438 -9.61 -13.42 -13.02
CA ASP A 438 -9.21 -14.80 -13.26
C ASP A 438 -7.89 -15.12 -12.53
N GLY A 439 -6.94 -14.17 -12.59
CA GLY A 439 -5.65 -14.28 -11.96
C GLY A 439 -5.74 -14.25 -10.44
N PHE A 440 -6.05 -13.09 -9.86
CA PHE A 440 -6.06 -12.89 -8.41
C PHE A 440 -7.34 -13.39 -7.72
N GLY A 441 -8.39 -13.74 -8.48
CA GLY A 441 -9.62 -14.29 -7.90
C GLY A 441 -10.52 -13.24 -7.26
N LEU A 442 -10.37 -11.97 -7.60
CA LEU A 442 -11.22 -10.91 -7.09
C LEU A 442 -12.61 -10.98 -7.73
N LYS A 443 -13.63 -10.63 -6.96
CA LYS A 443 -15.02 -10.61 -7.45
C LYS A 443 -15.27 -9.31 -8.22
N PRO A 444 -16.21 -9.26 -9.17
CA PRO A 444 -16.52 -8.04 -9.92
C PRO A 444 -16.83 -6.82 -9.04
N GLN A 445 -17.47 -7.04 -7.88
CA GLN A 445 -17.83 -6.00 -6.91
C GLN A 445 -16.70 -5.64 -5.93
N THR A 446 -15.52 -6.26 -6.01
CA THR A 446 -14.41 -5.91 -5.13
C THR A 446 -13.92 -4.50 -5.45
N ASN A 447 -13.83 -3.65 -4.43
CA ASN A 447 -13.32 -2.29 -4.55
C ASN A 447 -11.78 -2.27 -4.61
N ILE A 448 -11.24 -1.39 -5.44
CA ILE A 448 -9.82 -1.13 -5.63
C ILE A 448 -9.63 0.38 -5.58
N LYS A 449 -8.74 0.83 -4.71
CA LYS A 449 -8.31 2.21 -4.62
C LYS A 449 -7.12 2.42 -5.54
N LEU A 450 -7.23 3.40 -6.42
CA LEU A 450 -6.23 3.75 -7.42
C LEU A 450 -5.74 5.17 -7.14
N PHE A 451 -4.45 5.33 -6.92
CA PHE A 451 -3.87 6.64 -6.65
C PHE A 451 -2.40 6.67 -7.03
N LYS A 452 -1.95 7.87 -7.41
CA LYS A 452 -0.52 8.17 -7.60
C LYS A 452 0.15 8.62 -6.32
N LYS A 453 -0.59 9.34 -5.47
CA LYS A 453 -0.08 9.94 -4.24
C LYS A 453 -0.98 9.61 -3.05
N ILE A 454 -0.38 9.40 -1.89
CA ILE A 454 -1.07 9.40 -0.59
C ILE A 454 -0.51 10.56 0.22
N ARG A 455 -1.41 11.45 0.68
CA ARG A 455 -1.05 12.64 1.49
C ARG A 455 0.01 13.53 0.82
N GLY A 456 0.01 13.60 -0.51
CA GLY A 456 0.94 14.43 -1.28
C GLY A 456 2.24 13.74 -1.71
N HIS A 457 2.51 12.54 -1.21
CA HIS A 457 3.74 11.78 -1.49
C HIS A 457 3.50 10.66 -2.50
N GLU A 458 4.49 10.42 -3.36
CA GLU A 458 4.45 9.41 -4.43
C GLU A 458 4.34 7.99 -3.86
N VAL A 459 3.48 7.20 -4.51
CA VAL A 459 3.30 5.79 -4.17
C VAL A 459 4.15 4.94 -5.09
N SER A 460 5.25 4.44 -4.54
CA SER A 460 6.18 3.51 -5.19
C SER A 460 6.87 2.65 -4.12
N TRP A 461 7.68 1.69 -4.51
CA TRP A 461 8.53 0.93 -3.58
C TRP A 461 9.66 1.77 -2.95
N ALA A 462 9.97 2.97 -3.47
CA ALA A 462 11.18 3.70 -3.09
C ALA A 462 11.22 4.09 -1.61
N LEU A 463 10.10 4.48 -1.01
CA LEU A 463 10.05 4.86 0.40
C LEU A 463 10.34 3.66 1.32
N GLY A 464 9.76 2.49 1.03
CA GLY A 464 10.08 1.24 1.73
C GLY A 464 11.56 0.86 1.59
N CYS A 465 12.14 1.03 0.40
CA CYS A 465 13.57 0.81 0.17
C CYS A 465 14.45 1.77 0.98
N PHE A 466 14.06 3.04 1.11
CA PHE A 466 14.72 4.00 1.98
C PHE A 466 14.78 3.50 3.43
N PHE A 467 13.66 3.05 4.00
CA PHE A 467 13.62 2.58 5.39
C PHE A 467 14.58 1.41 5.63
N GLN A 468 14.67 0.47 4.68
CA GLN A 468 15.63 -0.63 4.75
C GLN A 468 17.07 -0.10 4.78
N ASN A 469 17.44 0.76 3.82
CA ASN A 469 18.80 1.31 3.72
C ASN A 469 19.18 2.18 4.94
N TYR A 470 18.24 2.97 5.45
CA TYR A 470 18.42 3.77 6.67
C TYR A 470 18.67 2.86 7.88
N ASN A 471 17.86 1.82 8.07
CA ASN A 471 18.03 0.89 9.18
C ASN A 471 19.38 0.15 9.12
N ASP A 472 19.82 -0.24 7.93
CA ASP A 472 21.13 -0.89 7.74
C ASP A 472 22.30 0.07 7.98
N LEU A 473 22.15 1.35 7.62
CA LEU A 473 23.12 2.39 7.96
C LEU A 473 23.22 2.60 9.48
N VAL A 474 22.09 2.70 10.17
CA VAL A 474 22.04 2.85 11.64
C VAL A 474 22.65 1.64 12.35
N LYS A 475 22.33 0.42 11.91
CA LYS A 475 22.92 -0.81 12.47
C LYS A 475 24.43 -0.87 12.29
N ARG A 476 24.96 -0.41 11.15
CA ARG A 476 26.41 -0.37 10.90
C ARG A 476 27.12 0.64 11.81
N LYS A 477 26.56 1.84 11.99
CA LYS A 477 27.11 2.84 12.92
C LYS A 477 27.21 2.29 14.35
N LYS A 478 26.14 1.65 14.84
CA LYS A 478 26.12 1.01 16.17
C LYS A 478 27.12 -0.14 16.36
N LYS A 479 27.57 -0.79 15.28
CA LYS A 479 28.58 -1.86 15.34
C LYS A 479 30.02 -1.33 15.31
N ALA A 480 30.20 -0.09 14.86
CA ALA A 480 31.51 0.55 14.74
C ALA A 480 31.89 1.35 16.00
N GLU A 481 30.89 1.73 16.82
CA GLU A 481 31.00 2.21 18.20
C GLU A 481 31.22 1.04 19.16
#